data_AF-A0A101X7N2-F1
#
_entry.id   AF-A0A101X7N2-F1
#
_cell.length_a   1.000
_cell.length_b   1.000
_cell.length_c   1.000
_cell.angle_alpha   90.00
_cell.angle_beta   90.00
_cell.angle_gamma   90.00
#
_symmetry.space_group_name_H-M   'P 1'
#
loop_
_entity.id
_entity.type
_entity.pdbx_description
1 polymer ?
#
loop_
_entity_poly.entity_id
_entity_poly.type
_entity_poly.pdbx_seq_one_letter_code
_entity_poly.pdbx_strand_id
1 'polypeptide(L)'
;MSSEYTVVYETEIEVPIRFSKDTPEEARLRRLERWPREAGLSQPLGEGGSFTNMVKEYATTYDLQPGERKWSVERSGDKLVVSMRWSLLRNGVEKGHADINGELSLQPTEESGALVYTYRLRYSISVSNDVLSEKATSDLGNLGELNF
;
A
#
# COMPACT_ATOMS: atom_id res chain seq x y z
N MET A 1 4.62 -0.40 25.45
CA MET A 1 5.26 0.57 24.54
C MET A 1 4.18 1.02 23.60
N SER A 2 3.71 2.26 23.71
CA SER A 2 2.71 2.79 22.78
C SER A 2 3.39 2.97 21.41
N SER A 3 2.82 2.40 20.36
CA SER A 3 3.29 2.63 19.00
C SER A 3 3.25 4.14 18.72
N GLU A 4 4.34 4.72 18.21
CA GLU A 4 4.41 6.15 17.87
C GLU A 4 3.47 6.53 16.72
N TYR A 5 3.00 5.52 15.97
CA TYR A 5 2.08 5.64 14.86
C TYR A 5 0.78 4.89 15.11
N THR A 6 -0.30 5.42 14.57
CA THR A 6 -1.63 4.79 14.50
C THR A 6 -1.98 4.50 13.05
N VAL A 7 -2.48 3.29 12.78
CA VAL A 7 -2.98 2.90 11.46
C VAL A 7 -4.33 3.56 11.26
N VAL A 8 -4.42 4.40 10.23
CA VAL A 8 -5.63 5.16 9.87
C VAL A 8 -6.36 4.57 8.66
N TYR A 9 -5.68 3.69 7.92
CA TYR A 9 -6.26 2.91 6.85
C TYR A 9 -5.56 1.55 6.75
N GLU A 10 -6.32 0.48 6.56
CA GLU A 10 -5.81 -0.85 6.25
C GLU A 10 -6.78 -1.57 5.31
N THR A 11 -6.25 -2.24 4.30
CA THR A 11 -7.04 -3.16 3.46
C THR A 11 -6.16 -4.29 2.93
N GLU A 12 -6.79 -5.39 2.55
CA GLU A 12 -6.13 -6.53 1.93
C GLU A 12 -6.93 -6.96 0.70
N ILE A 13 -6.23 -7.23 -0.41
CA ILE A 13 -6.82 -7.70 -1.65
C ILE A 13 -6.03 -8.88 -2.21
N GLU A 14 -6.72 -9.68 -3.02
CA GLU A 14 -6.12 -10.72 -3.85
C GLU A 14 -6.18 -10.32 -5.32
N VAL A 15 -5.04 -10.31 -6.01
CA VAL A 15 -4.94 -9.90 -7.41
C VAL A 15 -4.47 -11.06 -8.29
N PRO A 16 -5.33 -11.57 -9.20
CA PRO A 16 -4.94 -12.63 -10.12
C PRO A 16 -4.14 -12.07 -11.30
N ILE A 17 -2.94 -12.60 -11.50
CA ILE A 17 -2.07 -12.36 -12.65
C ILE A 17 -2.10 -13.59 -13.54
N ARG A 18 -2.63 -13.42 -14.75
CA ARG A 18 -2.81 -14.51 -15.72
C ARG A 18 -1.72 -14.51 -16.77
N PHE A 19 -1.23 -15.70 -17.09
CA PHE A 19 -0.29 -15.95 -18.18
C PHE A 19 -0.83 -17.03 -19.11
N SER A 20 -0.49 -16.94 -20.40
CA SER A 20 -0.66 -18.08 -21.31
C SER A 20 0.22 -19.24 -20.85
N LYS A 21 -0.26 -20.49 -21.02
CA LYS A 21 0.54 -21.70 -20.76
C LYS A 21 1.81 -21.78 -21.60
N ASP A 22 1.82 -21.15 -22.78
CA ASP A 22 2.99 -21.09 -23.65
C ASP A 22 4.04 -20.09 -23.19
N THR A 23 3.75 -19.30 -22.14
CA THR A 23 4.69 -18.29 -21.63
C THR A 23 5.84 -18.99 -20.88
N PRO A 24 7.10 -18.80 -21.29
CA PRO A 24 8.25 -19.38 -20.61
C PRO A 24 8.26 -19.01 -19.12
N GLU A 25 8.61 -19.97 -18.26
CA GLU A 25 8.59 -19.77 -16.80
C GLU A 25 9.43 -18.56 -16.36
N GLU A 26 10.64 -18.41 -16.88
CA GLU A 26 11.50 -17.26 -16.55
C GLU A 26 10.86 -15.92 -16.92
N ALA A 27 10.14 -15.85 -18.05
CA ALA A 27 9.43 -14.65 -18.46
C ALA A 27 8.25 -14.34 -17.51
N ARG A 28 7.56 -15.38 -17.02
CA ARG A 28 6.51 -15.25 -16.00
C ARG A 28 7.08 -14.71 -14.70
N LEU A 29 8.14 -15.34 -14.19
CA LEU A 29 8.81 -14.94 -12.94
C LEU A 29 9.31 -13.50 -12.97
N ARG A 30 10.01 -13.08 -14.04
CA ARG A 30 10.47 -11.69 -14.21
C ARG A 30 9.33 -10.67 -14.26
N ARG A 31 8.15 -11.07 -14.75
CA ARG A 31 6.98 -10.20 -14.72
C ARG A 31 6.40 -10.15 -13.31
N LEU A 32 6.26 -11.28 -12.62
CA LEU A 32 5.77 -11.35 -11.25
C LEU A 32 6.63 -10.49 -10.29
N GLU A 33 7.95 -10.53 -10.44
CA GLU A 33 8.88 -9.72 -9.62
C GLU A 33 8.72 -8.20 -9.84
N ARG A 34 8.39 -7.77 -11.06
CA ARG A 34 8.20 -6.34 -11.40
C ARG A 34 6.79 -5.85 -11.14
N TRP A 35 5.81 -6.74 -11.20
CA TRP A 35 4.40 -6.41 -11.18
C TRP A 35 3.98 -5.54 -9.97
N PRO A 36 4.44 -5.78 -8.73
CA PRO A 36 4.08 -4.93 -7.61
C PRO A 36 4.46 -3.45 -7.82
N ARG A 37 5.62 -3.20 -8.43
CA ARG A 37 6.11 -1.84 -8.72
C ARG A 37 5.35 -1.20 -9.87
N GLU A 38 4.99 -1.99 -10.88
CA GLU A 38 4.32 -1.53 -12.11
C GLU A 38 2.83 -1.27 -11.90
N ALA A 39 2.14 -2.11 -11.12
CA ALA A 39 0.69 -2.12 -11.03
C ALA A 39 0.13 -2.24 -9.60
N GLY A 40 0.95 -2.59 -8.60
CA GLY A 40 0.47 -2.81 -7.23
C GLY A 40 -0.12 -1.54 -6.59
N LEU A 41 0.37 -0.37 -6.98
CA LEU A 41 -0.12 0.92 -6.49
C LEU A 41 -1.40 1.44 -7.15
N SER A 42 -1.76 0.88 -8.30
CA SER A 42 -2.90 1.29 -9.12
C SER A 42 -4.07 0.30 -9.05
N GLN A 43 -3.96 -0.73 -8.21
CA GLN A 43 -5.05 -1.67 -8.00
C GLN A 43 -6.26 -0.95 -7.40
N PRO A 44 -7.49 -1.26 -7.85
CA PRO A 44 -8.69 -0.67 -7.30
C PRO A 44 -8.95 -1.22 -5.89
N LEU A 45 -9.09 -0.31 -4.92
CA LEU A 45 -9.36 -0.60 -3.50
C LEU A 45 -10.79 -0.19 -3.12
N GLY A 46 -11.77 -0.70 -3.87
CA GLY A 46 -13.18 -0.35 -3.69
C GLY A 46 -13.50 1.09 -4.15
N GLU A 47 -14.36 1.79 -3.39
CA GLU A 47 -14.82 3.14 -3.74
C GLU A 47 -13.75 4.23 -3.57
N GLY A 48 -12.68 3.97 -2.80
CA GLY A 48 -11.58 4.91 -2.55
C GLY A 48 -10.55 5.03 -3.69
N GLY A 49 -10.80 4.38 -4.84
CA GLY A 49 -9.90 4.41 -5.97
C GLY A 49 -8.63 3.57 -5.76
N SER A 50 -7.46 4.09 -6.11
CA SER A 50 -6.18 3.37 -5.97
C SER A 50 -5.47 3.75 -4.68
N PHE A 51 -4.58 2.87 -4.19
CA PHE A 51 -3.77 3.18 -3.00
C PHE A 51 -3.00 4.50 -3.14
N THR A 52 -2.52 4.82 -4.36
CA THR A 52 -1.84 6.10 -4.61
C THR A 52 -2.71 7.31 -4.33
N ASN A 53 -4.00 7.24 -4.67
CA ASN A 53 -4.94 8.34 -4.42
C ASN A 53 -5.20 8.47 -2.94
N MET A 54 -5.45 7.35 -2.27
CA MET A 54 -5.66 7.33 -0.82
C MET A 54 -4.47 7.92 -0.06
N VAL A 55 -3.24 7.54 -0.42
CA VAL A 55 -2.03 8.12 0.21
C VAL A 55 -1.98 9.64 0.04
N LYS A 56 -2.35 10.18 -1.14
CA LYS A 56 -2.40 11.62 -1.38
C LYS A 56 -3.51 12.32 -0.59
N GLU A 57 -4.68 11.71 -0.48
CA GLU A 57 -5.81 12.23 0.29
C GLU A 57 -5.50 12.30 1.79
N TYR A 58 -4.91 11.23 2.33
CA TYR A 58 -4.46 11.18 3.72
C TYR A 58 -3.31 12.16 3.97
N ALA A 59 -2.34 12.24 3.05
CA ALA A 59 -1.27 13.22 3.15
C ALA A 59 -1.83 14.65 3.18
N THR A 60 -2.83 14.96 2.35
CA THR A 60 -3.50 16.27 2.35
C THR A 60 -4.26 16.51 3.66
N THR A 61 -5.02 15.53 4.14
CA THR A 61 -5.80 15.61 5.38
C THR A 61 -4.96 15.91 6.61
N TYR A 62 -3.73 15.37 6.65
CA TYR A 62 -2.82 15.47 7.79
C TYR A 62 -1.64 16.43 7.56
N ASP A 63 -1.68 17.27 6.52
CA ASP A 63 -0.61 18.23 6.19
C ASP A 63 0.78 17.57 6.06
N LEU A 64 0.80 16.43 5.37
CA LEU A 64 1.99 15.64 5.07
C LEU A 64 2.33 15.70 3.58
N GLN A 65 3.60 15.46 3.27
CA GLN A 65 4.14 15.41 1.93
C GLN A 65 4.64 13.99 1.63
N PRO A 66 4.17 13.34 0.55
CA PRO A 66 4.68 12.03 0.17
C PRO A 66 6.16 12.11 -0.23
N GLY A 67 7.00 11.36 0.47
CA GLY A 67 8.45 11.29 0.28
C GLY A 67 8.87 10.15 -0.65
N GLU A 68 10.03 9.56 -0.35
CA GLU A 68 10.59 8.44 -1.10
C GLU A 68 9.77 7.15 -0.91
N ARG A 69 9.71 6.33 -1.97
CA ARG A 69 9.19 4.96 -1.95
C ARG A 69 10.35 3.98 -1.96
N LYS A 70 10.47 3.16 -0.91
CA LYS A 70 11.47 2.10 -0.80
C LYS A 70 10.80 0.76 -1.03
N TRP A 71 11.26 0.02 -2.03
CA TRP A 71 10.73 -1.28 -2.41
C TRP A 71 11.73 -2.40 -2.10
N SER A 72 11.26 -3.48 -1.49
CA SER A 72 11.94 -4.78 -1.45
C SER A 72 11.11 -5.81 -2.20
N VAL A 73 11.76 -6.60 -3.05
CA VAL A 73 11.14 -7.78 -3.67
C VAL A 73 12.13 -8.91 -3.52
N GLU A 74 11.74 -9.93 -2.78
CA GLU A 74 12.61 -11.02 -2.39
C GLU A 74 11.95 -12.34 -2.70
N ARG A 75 12.74 -13.27 -3.24
CA ARG A 75 12.30 -14.64 -3.46
C ARG A 75 12.67 -15.47 -2.24
N SER A 76 11.67 -16.00 -1.55
CA SER A 76 11.84 -16.87 -0.40
C SER A 76 11.28 -18.24 -0.73
N GLY A 77 12.15 -19.13 -1.22
CA GLY A 77 11.77 -20.49 -1.62
C GLY A 77 10.76 -20.50 -2.78
N ASP A 78 9.55 -20.96 -2.48
CA ASP A 78 8.42 -21.08 -3.39
C ASP A 78 7.49 -19.86 -3.40
N LYS A 79 7.92 -18.74 -2.80
CA LYS A 79 7.15 -17.50 -2.75
C LYS A 79 7.95 -16.28 -3.19
N LEU A 80 7.25 -15.28 -3.70
CA LEU A 80 7.73 -13.91 -3.80
C LEU A 80 7.13 -13.11 -2.64
N VAL A 81 8.00 -12.46 -1.87
CA VAL A 81 7.63 -11.53 -0.81
C VAL A 81 7.95 -10.13 -1.32
N VAL A 82 6.97 -9.24 -1.23
CA VAL A 82 7.14 -7.83 -1.59
C VAL A 82 6.83 -6.96 -0.39
N SER A 83 7.66 -5.95 -0.20
CA SER A 83 7.36 -4.85 0.70
C SER A 83 7.64 -3.52 0.03
N MET A 84 6.87 -2.51 0.40
CA MET A 84 7.07 -1.13 0.01
C MET A 84 6.75 -0.25 1.19
N ARG A 85 7.61 0.73 1.47
CA ARG A 85 7.33 1.81 2.39
C ARG A 85 7.41 3.14 1.65
N TRP A 86 6.37 3.95 1.78
CA TRP A 86 6.30 5.31 1.28
C TRP A 86 6.23 6.27 2.46
N SER A 87 7.33 6.98 2.74
CA SER A 87 7.39 7.93 3.86
C SER A 87 6.43 9.10 3.63
N LEU A 88 5.78 9.56 4.68
CA LEU A 88 4.97 10.77 4.71
C LEU A 88 5.65 11.79 5.63
N LEU A 89 6.03 12.92 5.08
CA LEU A 89 6.92 13.88 5.72
C LEU A 89 6.17 15.15 6.12
N ARG A 90 6.52 15.73 7.26
CA ARG A 90 6.16 17.11 7.62
C ARG A 90 7.44 17.87 7.91
N ASN A 91 7.69 18.96 7.17
CA ASN A 91 8.93 19.73 7.28
C ASN A 91 10.22 18.87 7.15
N GLY A 92 10.19 17.86 6.28
CA GLY A 92 11.31 16.93 6.07
C GLY A 92 11.47 15.82 7.12
N VAL A 93 10.62 15.77 8.14
CA VAL A 93 10.64 14.72 9.18
C VAL A 93 9.52 13.71 8.90
N GLU A 94 9.82 12.41 8.99
CA GLU A 94 8.79 11.37 8.85
C GLU A 94 7.76 11.47 9.98
N LYS A 95 6.50 11.64 9.59
CA LYS A 95 5.33 11.75 10.47
C LYS A 95 4.22 10.79 10.07
N GLY A 96 4.49 9.92 9.12
CA GLY A 96 3.64 8.81 8.73
C GLY A 96 4.33 7.97 7.68
N HIS A 97 3.70 6.87 7.32
CA HIS A 97 4.14 6.03 6.23
C HIS A 97 2.95 5.28 5.64
N ALA A 98 3.03 4.99 4.35
CA ALA A 98 2.12 4.10 3.68
C ALA A 98 2.89 2.85 3.24
N ASP A 99 2.42 1.67 3.65
CA ASP A 99 3.08 0.41 3.36
C ASP A 99 2.26 -0.45 2.40
N ILE A 100 2.95 -1.20 1.55
CA ILE A 100 2.40 -2.38 0.86
C ILE A 100 3.21 -3.57 1.32
N ASN A 101 2.55 -4.61 1.79
CA ASN A 101 3.16 -5.89 2.08
C ASN A 101 2.43 -6.96 1.29
N GLY A 102 3.15 -7.86 0.64
CA GLY A 102 2.50 -8.87 -0.14
C GLY A 102 3.28 -10.16 -0.27
N GLU A 103 2.54 -11.21 -0.57
CA GLU A 103 3.06 -12.52 -0.86
C GLU A 103 2.40 -13.08 -2.12
N LEU A 104 3.17 -13.85 -2.89
CA LEU A 104 2.67 -14.61 -4.02
C LEU A 104 3.32 -15.99 -4.01
N SER A 105 2.50 -17.03 -4.10
CA SER A 105 2.97 -18.39 -4.35
C SER A 105 3.48 -18.50 -5.79
N LEU A 106 4.68 -19.05 -5.98
CA LEU A 106 5.24 -19.36 -7.30
C LEU A 106 4.64 -20.62 -7.92
N GLN A 107 3.69 -21.26 -7.24
CA GLN A 107 2.88 -22.35 -7.77
C GLN A 107 1.56 -21.78 -8.32
N PRO A 108 1.39 -21.68 -9.64
CA PRO A 108 0.16 -21.17 -10.22
C PRO A 108 -0.97 -22.20 -10.11
N THR A 109 -2.20 -21.72 -10.10
CA THR A 109 -3.38 -22.53 -10.39
C THR A 109 -3.65 -22.54 -11.90
N GLU A 110 -4.34 -23.57 -12.38
CA GLU A 110 -4.82 -23.60 -13.76
C GLU A 110 -6.30 -23.20 -13.82
N GLU A 111 -6.63 -22.17 -14.59
CA GLU A 111 -8.00 -21.74 -14.80
C GLU A 111 -8.24 -21.45 -16.28
N SER A 112 -9.23 -22.14 -16.88
CA SER A 112 -9.66 -21.90 -18.27
C SER A 112 -8.51 -21.88 -19.30
N GLY A 113 -7.50 -22.74 -19.11
CA GLY A 113 -6.34 -22.81 -20.01
C GLY A 113 -5.24 -21.79 -19.75
N ALA A 114 -5.34 -20.96 -18.71
CA ALA A 114 -4.30 -20.03 -18.27
C ALA A 114 -3.64 -20.48 -16.96
N LEU A 115 -2.40 -20.02 -16.74
CA LEU A 115 -1.70 -20.13 -15.47
C LEU A 115 -1.97 -18.87 -14.67
N VAL A 116 -2.58 -19.02 -13.50
CA VAL A 116 -3.01 -17.92 -12.64
C VAL A 116 -2.16 -17.90 -11.38
N TYR A 117 -1.52 -16.77 -11.14
CA TYR A 117 -0.81 -16.50 -9.90
C TYR A 117 -1.57 -15.43 -9.12
N THR A 118 -1.77 -15.64 -7.82
CA THR A 118 -2.51 -14.69 -6.99
C THR A 118 -1.55 -13.97 -6.06
N TYR A 119 -1.46 -12.64 -6.21
CA TYR A 119 -0.79 -11.79 -5.24
C TYR A 119 -1.76 -11.46 -4.12
N ARG A 120 -1.35 -11.69 -2.88
CA ARG A 120 -2.00 -11.14 -1.70
C ARG A 120 -1.29 -9.85 -1.35
N LEU A 121 -2.01 -8.73 -1.36
CA LEU A 121 -1.46 -7.42 -1.06
C LEU A 121 -2.23 -6.82 0.10
N ARG A 122 -1.50 -6.47 1.15
CA ARG A 122 -1.96 -5.67 2.27
C ARG A 122 -1.43 -4.26 2.14
N TYR A 123 -2.33 -3.30 2.25
CA TYR A 123 -2.07 -1.88 2.18
C TYR A 123 -2.36 -1.27 3.55
N SER A 124 -1.49 -0.38 4.01
CA SER A 124 -1.73 0.37 5.25
C SER A 124 -1.24 1.80 5.15
N ILE A 125 -1.91 2.72 5.84
CA ILE A 125 -1.43 4.08 6.07
C ILE A 125 -1.39 4.30 7.57
N SER A 126 -0.24 4.70 8.07
CA SER A 126 0.00 5.01 9.47
C SER A 126 0.42 6.47 9.61
N VAL A 127 -0.10 7.15 10.62
CA VAL A 127 0.20 8.55 10.94
C VAL A 127 0.65 8.65 12.38
N SER A 128 1.61 9.53 12.64
CA SER A 128 2.15 9.76 13.98
C SER A 128 1.08 10.32 14.93
N ASN A 129 1.12 9.89 16.18
CA ASN A 129 0.09 10.23 17.17
C ASN A 129 0.03 11.72 17.50
N ASP A 130 1.15 12.44 17.39
CA ASP A 130 1.21 13.90 17.56
C ASP A 130 0.41 14.61 16.46
N VAL A 131 0.59 14.24 15.20
CA VAL A 131 -0.15 14.79 14.06
C VAL A 131 -1.64 14.51 14.19
N LEU A 132 -2.03 13.31 14.62
CA LEU A 132 -3.43 12.96 14.87
C LEU A 132 -4.04 13.81 15.99
N SER A 133 -3.28 14.04 17.07
CA SER A 133 -3.74 14.84 18.22
C SER A 133 -3.88 16.32 17.86
N GLU A 134 -2.96 16.86 17.06
CA GLU A 134 -3.04 18.22 16.52
C GLU A 134 -4.30 18.38 15.66
N LYS A 135 -4.54 17.43 14.73
CA LYS A 135 -5.70 17.46 13.84
C LYS A 135 -7.03 17.41 14.61
N ALA A 136 -7.14 16.52 15.59
CA ALA A 136 -8.32 16.44 16.45
C ALA A 136 -8.59 17.75 17.22
N THR A 137 -7.52 18.43 17.67
CA THR A 137 -7.64 19.71 18.37
C THR A 137 -8.09 20.83 17.42
N SER A 138 -7.54 20.88 16.20
CA SER A 138 -7.95 21.86 15.18
C SER A 138 -9.40 21.68 14.73
N ASP A 139 -9.85 20.43 14.57
CA ASP A 139 -11.22 20.14 14.16
C ASP A 139 -12.23 20.54 15.27
N LEU A 140 -11.88 20.38 16.54
CA LEU A 140 -12.68 20.88 17.67
C LEU A 140 -12.68 22.42 17.78
N GLY A 141 -11.54 23.07 17.49
CA GLY A 141 -11.43 24.53 17.48
C GLY A 141 -12.31 25.18 16.40
N ASN A 142 -12.40 24.56 15.22
CA ASN A 142 -13.28 25.00 14.13
C ASN A 142 -14.78 24.81 14.44
N LEU A 143 -15.15 23.89 15.34
CA LEU A 143 -16.53 23.73 15.81
C LEU A 143 -16.90 24.75 16.89
N GLY A 144 -15.93 25.36 17.57
CA GLY A 144 -16.13 26.39 18.58
C GLY A 144 -16.44 27.80 18.04
N GLU A 145 -16.21 28.04 16.74
CA GLU A 145 -16.56 29.32 16.08
C GLU A 145 -17.97 29.34 15.48
N LEU A 146 -18.74 28.25 15.59
CA LEU A 146 -20.17 28.23 15.31
C LEU A 146 -20.94 28.72 16.55
N ASN A 147 -21.02 30.05 16.63
CA ASN A 147 -21.80 30.88 17.57
C ASN A 147 -22.90 30.17 18.38
N PHE A 148 -22.79 30.31 19.71
CA PHE A 148 -23.94 30.57 20.59
C PHE A 148 -23.61 31.77 21.49
#